data_AF-A0AAQ0ZKC5-F1
#
_entry.id   AF-A0AAQ0ZKC5-F1
#
_cell.length_a   1.000
_cell.length_b   1.000
_cell.length_c   1.000
_cell.angle_alpha   90.00
_cell.angle_beta   90.00
_cell.angle_gamma   90.00
#
_symmetry.space_group_name_H-M   'P 1'
#
loop_
_entity.id
_entity.type
_entity.pdbx_description
1 polymer ?
#
loop_
_entity_poly.entity_id
_entity_poly.type
_entity_poly.pdbx_seq_one_letter_code
_entity_poly.pdbx_strand_id
1 'polypeptide(L)'
;MLPNSELTTSGWWIGRELGDGRRAEASLTRNELIELWVKASPSPKPNVKHFAEDLAKWTSELGTRAWVEELTVPEAARRMRQGTNQTAIGVEIWDMVCGIAAAYGDPFARCSADVVQNVRKERPRNLPRAMASAIRKYEDGPPRTAARNAMIGSEACGAVVSSRGHADRFVADAEPFKNAIVASAVRAYSGRLVDYLDRIADVSEQEDLEILSAAIERMTDEYGEPDIADRLPTVEEIEFADARLHWYLDQTGIAATDSEIPLVQGSNLYTISDVVGEGWRRARRNLVRLHIDEVELTDDLVVRVYKSNLNRATQDLQRKVFKSARQSTSPEAQQESDHASSSVHSIGVSLGYRGVLMRLLFDRAHAYVSKSLIESNHPWGGAFDGPWPCWEREIVLDILASDAQALSDGSVSEIAEFVDRGAARAMVRHLFDIHKPTNTLAPTPDKSITLVLQLLQGSLAMAIGDDDVIGSDGIELVGHKAVGQTWAQKSAAVLQDLRKHRRGWTELTEMNR
;
A
#
# COMPACT_ATOMS: atom_id res chain seq x y z
N MET A 1 -10.88 32.97 -18.38
CA MET A 1 -11.82 32.67 -17.28
C MET A 1 -10.99 32.10 -16.15
N LEU A 2 -10.86 32.82 -15.02
CA LEU A 2 -10.13 32.32 -13.85
C LEU A 2 -10.83 31.05 -13.32
N PRO A 3 -10.11 29.97 -13.02
CA PRO A 3 -10.70 28.76 -12.44
C PRO A 3 -11.31 29.11 -11.07
N ASN A 4 -12.44 28.47 -10.72
CA ASN A 4 -13.22 28.69 -9.50
C ASN A 4 -12.34 29.03 -8.29
N SER A 5 -12.54 30.23 -7.74
CA SER A 5 -11.80 30.82 -6.62
C SER A 5 -11.93 30.06 -5.30
N GLU A 6 -12.75 29.02 -5.23
CA GLU A 6 -12.96 28.21 -4.02
C GLU A 6 -11.83 27.19 -3.78
N LEU A 7 -11.06 26.81 -4.81
CA LEU A 7 -9.92 25.90 -4.63
C LEU A 7 -8.63 26.63 -4.21
N THR A 8 -8.63 27.96 -4.34
CA THR A 8 -7.54 28.85 -3.93
C THR A 8 -7.82 29.50 -2.58
N THR A 9 -9.00 29.31 -1.98
CA THR A 9 -9.32 29.82 -0.64
C THR A 9 -8.65 28.98 0.45
N SER A 10 -8.13 29.66 1.46
CA SER A 10 -7.60 29.05 2.68
C SER A 10 -8.58 28.04 3.25
N GLY A 11 -8.12 26.82 3.49
CA GLY A 11 -8.88 25.78 4.16
C GLY A 11 -10.03 25.16 3.36
N TRP A 12 -10.08 25.26 2.02
CA TRP A 12 -11.18 24.66 1.22
C TRP A 12 -11.32 23.13 1.40
N TRP A 13 -10.23 22.50 1.81
CA TRP A 13 -10.11 21.08 2.11
C TRP A 13 -10.57 20.74 3.54
N ILE A 14 -10.69 21.73 4.44
CA ILE A 14 -11.16 21.54 5.82
C ILE A 14 -12.62 21.09 5.82
N GLY A 15 -12.94 20.13 6.69
CA GLY A 15 -14.24 19.51 6.79
C GLY A 15 -14.54 18.54 5.65
N ARG A 16 -13.67 18.38 4.65
CA ARG A 16 -13.85 17.36 3.60
C ARG A 16 -13.54 15.99 4.17
N GLU A 17 -14.40 15.04 3.81
CA GLU A 17 -14.21 13.63 4.17
C GLU A 17 -13.27 12.97 3.17
N LEU A 18 -12.27 12.27 3.68
CA LEU A 18 -11.30 11.49 2.92
C LEU A 18 -11.91 10.13 2.54
N GLY A 19 -11.24 9.39 1.65
CA GLY A 19 -11.72 8.07 1.20
C GLY A 19 -11.87 7.02 2.30
N ASP A 20 -11.35 7.30 3.49
CA ASP A 20 -11.28 6.41 4.66
C ASP A 20 -12.20 6.86 5.82
N GLY A 21 -13.08 7.84 5.55
CA GLY A 21 -14.06 8.40 6.50
C GLY A 21 -13.50 9.46 7.45
N ARG A 22 -12.18 9.72 7.45
CA ARG A 22 -11.57 10.76 8.29
C ARG A 22 -11.81 12.14 7.70
N ARG A 23 -11.78 13.16 8.55
CA ARG A 23 -11.76 14.55 8.10
C ARG A 23 -10.34 14.96 7.70
N ALA A 24 -10.22 15.71 6.61
CA ALA A 24 -8.93 16.15 6.08
C ALA A 24 -8.08 16.92 7.11
N GLU A 25 -8.67 17.74 7.98
CA GLU A 25 -7.97 18.46 9.06
C GLU A 25 -7.25 17.57 10.06
N ALA A 26 -7.64 16.31 10.21
CA ALA A 26 -7.02 15.40 11.16
C ALA A 26 -5.71 14.79 10.64
N SER A 27 -5.58 14.60 9.32
CA SER A 27 -4.53 13.73 8.76
C SER A 27 -4.31 13.86 7.25
N LEU A 28 -4.27 15.08 6.70
CA LEU A 28 -4.10 15.27 5.26
C LEU A 28 -2.69 14.92 4.78
N THR A 29 -2.61 14.06 3.77
CA THR A 29 -1.41 13.81 2.95
C THR A 29 -1.48 14.51 1.60
N ARG A 30 -0.34 14.62 0.90
CA ARG A 30 -0.29 15.23 -0.44
C ARG A 30 -1.17 14.48 -1.43
N ASN A 31 -1.19 13.16 -1.37
CA ASN A 31 -1.96 12.33 -2.30
C ASN A 31 -3.47 12.47 -2.02
N GLU A 32 -3.87 12.50 -0.75
CA GLU A 32 -5.27 12.77 -0.36
C GLU A 32 -5.70 14.18 -0.77
N LEU A 33 -4.83 15.18 -0.61
CA LEU A 33 -5.10 16.54 -1.10
C LEU A 33 -5.30 16.57 -2.62
N ILE A 34 -4.46 15.84 -3.38
CA ILE A 34 -4.60 15.69 -4.83
C ILE A 34 -5.91 14.99 -5.18
N GLU A 35 -6.32 13.96 -4.44
CA GLU A 35 -7.60 13.29 -4.66
C GLU A 35 -8.79 14.24 -4.41
N LEU A 36 -8.76 15.00 -3.32
CA LEU A 36 -9.75 16.04 -3.06
C LEU A 36 -9.75 17.09 -4.17
N TRP A 37 -8.56 17.49 -4.63
CA TRP A 37 -8.39 18.48 -5.70
C TRP A 37 -9.02 17.98 -6.97
N VAL A 38 -8.63 16.79 -7.43
CA VAL A 38 -9.14 16.16 -8.65
C VAL A 38 -10.66 15.97 -8.59
N LYS A 39 -11.22 15.64 -7.42
CA LYS A 39 -12.68 15.60 -7.21
C LYS A 39 -13.31 16.97 -7.39
N ALA A 40 -12.71 18.02 -6.84
CA ALA A 40 -13.26 19.38 -6.82
C ALA A 40 -12.93 20.22 -8.08
N SER A 41 -11.96 19.83 -8.90
CA SER A 41 -11.55 20.57 -10.09
C SER A 41 -12.72 20.76 -11.08
N PRO A 42 -12.79 21.89 -11.80
CA PRO A 42 -13.81 22.12 -12.81
C PRO A 42 -13.62 21.24 -14.04
N SER A 43 -14.73 20.88 -14.69
CA SER A 43 -14.76 20.24 -16.00
C SER A 43 -14.31 21.20 -17.11
N PRO A 44 -13.77 20.71 -18.24
CA PRO A 44 -13.48 19.30 -18.53
C PRO A 44 -12.23 18.83 -17.77
N LYS A 45 -12.33 17.64 -17.14
CA LYS A 45 -11.17 16.99 -16.52
C LYS A 45 -10.51 16.11 -17.58
N PRO A 46 -9.17 16.10 -17.70
CA PRO A 46 -8.47 15.02 -18.36
C PRO A 46 -8.82 13.69 -17.68
N ASN A 47 -8.34 12.57 -18.21
CA ASN A 47 -8.50 11.28 -17.52
C ASN A 47 -8.08 11.43 -16.05
N VAL A 48 -9.00 11.15 -15.12
CA VAL A 48 -8.87 11.40 -13.68
C VAL A 48 -7.57 10.81 -13.13
N LYS A 49 -7.24 9.59 -13.56
CA LYS A 49 -6.00 8.91 -13.17
C LYS A 49 -4.77 9.68 -13.66
N HIS A 50 -4.78 10.10 -14.91
CA HIS A 50 -3.63 10.77 -15.54
C HIS A 50 -3.42 12.15 -14.91
N PHE A 51 -4.51 12.88 -14.69
CA PHE A 51 -4.49 14.19 -14.08
C PHE A 51 -3.97 14.14 -12.63
N ALA A 52 -4.39 13.15 -11.83
CA ALA A 52 -3.87 12.93 -10.48
C ALA A 52 -2.36 12.62 -10.48
N GLU A 53 -1.92 11.73 -11.37
CA GLU A 53 -0.50 11.38 -11.53
C GLU A 53 0.34 12.59 -11.95
N ASP A 54 -0.13 13.37 -12.92
CA ASP A 54 0.58 14.56 -13.39
C ASP A 54 0.60 15.67 -12.35
N LEU A 55 -0.50 15.90 -11.63
CA LEU A 55 -0.55 16.87 -10.55
C LEU A 55 0.43 16.49 -9.43
N ALA A 56 0.53 15.20 -9.09
CA ALA A 56 1.52 14.73 -8.12
C ALA A 56 2.95 14.97 -8.58
N LYS A 57 3.25 14.72 -9.87
CA LYS A 57 4.57 14.95 -10.46
C LYS A 57 4.92 16.43 -10.49
N TRP A 58 4.02 17.28 -10.97
CA TRP A 58 4.23 18.73 -11.02
C TRP A 58 4.35 19.35 -9.64
N THR A 59 3.56 18.91 -8.67
CA THR A 59 3.69 19.38 -7.28
C THR A 59 5.06 18.98 -6.72
N SER A 60 5.51 17.75 -6.96
CA SER A 60 6.86 17.33 -6.55
C SER A 60 7.94 18.16 -7.23
N GLU A 61 7.80 18.42 -8.54
CA GLU A 61 8.77 19.16 -9.34
C GLU A 61 8.87 20.62 -8.92
N LEU A 62 7.72 21.28 -8.68
CA LEU A 62 7.68 22.66 -8.17
C LEU A 62 8.31 22.75 -6.78
N GLY A 63 8.06 21.77 -5.91
CA GLY A 63 8.64 21.74 -4.57
C GLY A 63 10.17 21.66 -4.54
N THR A 64 10.86 21.29 -5.64
CA THR A 64 12.33 21.29 -5.71
C THR A 64 12.93 22.62 -6.14
N ARG A 65 12.10 23.60 -6.56
CA ARG A 65 12.58 24.85 -7.14
C ARG A 65 12.74 25.95 -6.08
N ALA A 66 13.88 26.62 -6.11
CA ALA A 66 14.21 27.70 -5.17
C ALA A 66 13.15 28.81 -5.15
N TRP A 67 12.67 29.24 -6.32
CA TRP A 67 11.67 30.31 -6.42
C TRP A 67 10.30 29.91 -5.82
N VAL A 68 9.98 28.62 -5.73
CA VAL A 68 8.76 28.14 -5.06
C VAL A 68 8.93 28.14 -3.54
N GLU A 69 10.13 27.78 -3.07
CA GLU A 69 10.49 27.88 -1.66
C GLU A 69 10.47 29.34 -1.17
N GLU A 70 10.93 30.28 -1.99
CA GLU A 70 10.85 31.73 -1.75
C GLU A 70 9.42 32.29 -1.71
N LEU A 71 8.51 31.73 -2.52
CA LEU A 71 7.09 32.11 -2.54
C LEU A 71 6.28 31.55 -1.37
N THR A 72 6.81 30.54 -0.69
CA THR A 72 6.12 29.81 0.38
C THR A 72 7.00 29.79 1.63
N VAL A 73 7.29 28.59 2.17
CA VAL A 73 8.23 28.34 3.25
C VAL A 73 8.92 26.99 2.99
N PRO A 74 10.12 26.74 3.53
CA PRO A 74 10.84 25.48 3.34
C PRO A 74 10.01 24.22 3.67
N GLU A 75 9.14 24.32 4.66
CA GLU A 75 8.25 23.22 5.06
C GLU A 75 7.15 22.92 4.02
N ALA A 76 6.57 23.95 3.38
CA ALA A 76 5.59 23.77 2.31
C ALA A 76 6.25 23.12 1.08
N ALA A 77 7.41 23.63 0.66
CA ALA A 77 8.20 23.04 -0.41
C ALA A 77 8.61 21.59 -0.09
N ARG A 78 9.00 21.29 1.16
CA ARG A 78 9.30 19.93 1.61
C ARG A 78 8.09 19.00 1.50
N ARG A 79 6.89 19.43 1.93
CA ARG A 79 5.65 18.62 1.83
C ARG A 79 5.26 18.34 0.38
N MET A 80 5.46 19.31 -0.51
CA MET A 80 5.28 19.12 -1.96
C MET A 80 6.21 18.03 -2.51
N ARG A 81 7.50 18.06 -2.13
CA ARG A 81 8.52 17.06 -2.54
C ARG A 81 8.25 15.65 -1.99
N GLN A 82 8.11 15.54 -0.67
CA GLN A 82 8.23 14.25 0.03
C GLN A 82 6.91 13.47 0.15
N GLY A 83 5.75 14.10 -0.01
CA GLY A 83 4.46 13.42 0.14
C GLY A 83 4.34 12.69 1.48
N THR A 84 4.78 13.31 2.58
CA THR A 84 4.83 12.70 3.90
C THR A 84 3.45 12.26 4.39
N ASN A 85 3.35 10.99 4.83
CA ASN A 85 2.19 10.40 5.52
C ASN A 85 2.05 10.86 6.99
N GLN A 86 2.57 12.04 7.33
CA GLN A 86 2.50 12.55 8.71
C GLN A 86 1.22 13.35 8.88
N THR A 87 0.47 13.02 9.94
CA THR A 87 -0.65 13.79 10.47
C THR A 87 -0.20 15.23 10.67
N ALA A 88 -0.77 16.15 9.88
CA ALA A 88 -0.31 17.53 9.86
C ALA A 88 -1.16 18.42 10.76
N ILE A 89 -0.49 18.98 11.77
CA ILE A 89 -0.85 20.28 12.36
C ILE A 89 -0.36 21.37 11.37
N GLY A 90 -1.12 22.45 11.20
CA GLY A 90 -0.75 23.64 10.41
C GLY A 90 -1.52 23.79 9.09
N VAL A 91 -2.73 24.34 9.17
CA VAL A 91 -3.61 24.69 8.04
C VAL A 91 -2.88 25.57 7.02
N GLU A 92 -2.14 26.56 7.51
CA GLU A 92 -1.44 27.56 6.68
C GLU A 92 -0.43 26.94 5.72
N ILE A 93 0.27 25.87 6.12
CA ILE A 93 1.26 25.19 5.27
C ILE A 93 0.55 24.50 4.10
N TRP A 94 -0.56 23.81 4.37
CA TRP A 94 -1.33 23.13 3.33
C TRP A 94 -2.03 24.13 2.40
N ASP A 95 -2.40 25.30 2.90
CA ASP A 95 -2.92 26.37 2.06
C ASP A 95 -1.86 26.93 1.11
N MET A 96 -0.60 27.06 1.54
CA MET A 96 0.51 27.41 0.64
C MET A 96 0.71 26.34 -0.44
N VAL A 97 0.63 25.05 -0.09
CA VAL A 97 0.70 23.94 -1.06
C VAL A 97 -0.46 24.02 -2.04
N CYS A 98 -1.69 24.25 -1.56
CA CYS A 98 -2.87 24.45 -2.40
C CYS A 98 -2.69 25.64 -3.34
N GLY A 99 -2.16 26.76 -2.85
CA GLY A 99 -1.90 27.95 -3.65
C GLY A 99 -0.96 27.68 -4.82
N ILE A 100 0.16 26.98 -4.58
CA ILE A 100 1.10 26.61 -5.66
C ILE A 100 0.50 25.56 -6.60
N ALA A 101 -0.22 24.57 -6.07
CA ALA A 101 -0.91 23.57 -6.87
C ALA A 101 -1.95 24.22 -7.78
N ALA A 102 -2.72 25.19 -7.29
CA ALA A 102 -3.71 25.91 -8.09
C ALA A 102 -3.07 26.81 -9.14
N ALA A 103 -2.06 27.59 -8.73
CA ALA A 103 -1.47 28.62 -9.57
C ALA A 103 -0.65 28.02 -10.71
N TYR A 104 0.05 26.90 -10.46
CA TYR A 104 1.00 26.34 -11.42
C TYR A 104 0.79 24.84 -11.66
N GLY A 105 0.59 24.05 -10.60
CA GLY A 105 0.49 22.59 -10.71
C GLY A 105 -0.66 22.11 -11.59
N ASP A 106 -1.87 22.64 -11.39
CA ASP A 106 -3.09 22.29 -12.12
C ASP A 106 -3.02 22.69 -13.60
N PRO A 107 -2.65 23.94 -13.98
CA PRO A 107 -2.40 24.31 -15.37
C PRO A 107 -1.40 23.39 -16.08
N PHE A 108 -0.26 23.09 -15.43
CA PHE A 108 0.77 22.25 -16.03
C PHE A 108 0.30 20.79 -16.19
N ALA A 109 -0.39 20.26 -15.18
CA ALA A 109 -0.93 18.90 -15.20
C ALA A 109 -2.02 18.72 -16.25
N ARG A 110 -2.90 19.71 -16.45
CA ARG A 110 -3.89 19.68 -17.53
C ARG A 110 -3.23 19.65 -18.89
N CYS A 111 -2.24 20.52 -19.12
CA CYS A 111 -1.50 20.55 -20.37
C CYS A 111 -0.82 19.21 -20.68
N SER A 112 -0.06 18.65 -19.73
CA SER A 112 0.64 17.38 -19.94
C SER A 112 -0.31 16.17 -20.02
N ALA A 113 -1.47 16.20 -19.37
CA ALA A 113 -2.45 15.12 -19.44
C ALA A 113 -3.26 15.13 -20.74
N ASP A 114 -3.52 16.31 -21.32
CA ASP A 114 -4.34 16.47 -22.52
C ASP A 114 -3.62 16.06 -23.82
N VAL A 115 -2.28 15.98 -23.82
CA VAL A 115 -1.51 15.55 -25.02
C VAL A 115 -1.91 14.17 -25.53
N VAL A 116 -2.40 13.29 -24.66
CA VAL A 116 -2.88 11.94 -25.01
C VAL A 116 -4.00 12.00 -26.05
N GLN A 117 -4.85 13.03 -26.02
CA GLN A 117 -5.90 13.20 -27.03
C GLN A 117 -5.33 13.53 -28.40
N ASN A 118 -4.21 14.26 -28.46
CA ASN A 118 -3.54 14.58 -29.72
C ASN A 118 -2.82 13.34 -30.27
N VAL A 119 -2.07 12.63 -29.41
CA VAL A 119 -1.39 11.37 -29.80
C VAL A 119 -2.38 10.33 -30.32
N ARG A 120 -3.58 10.23 -29.73
CA ARG A 120 -4.64 9.33 -30.20
C ARG A 120 -5.10 9.59 -31.63
N LYS A 121 -5.04 10.85 -32.09
CA LYS A 121 -5.41 11.20 -33.48
C LYS A 121 -4.38 10.64 -34.48
N GLU A 122 -3.13 10.54 -34.04
CA GLU A 122 -1.99 10.06 -34.83
C GLU A 122 -1.87 8.54 -34.90
N ARG A 123 -2.68 7.79 -34.15
CA ARG A 123 -2.61 6.32 -34.13
C ARG A 123 -2.80 5.76 -35.55
N PRO A 124 -1.88 4.88 -36.02
CA PRO A 124 -2.05 4.13 -37.26
C PRO A 124 -3.41 3.43 -37.35
N ARG A 125 -4.07 3.53 -38.50
CA ARG A 125 -5.39 2.95 -38.78
C ARG A 125 -5.24 1.73 -39.70
N ASN A 126 -6.30 0.95 -39.84
CA ASN A 126 -6.38 -0.23 -40.73
C ASN A 126 -5.44 -1.39 -40.38
N LEU A 127 -4.88 -1.41 -39.17
CA LEU A 127 -4.09 -2.56 -38.69
C LEU A 127 -4.98 -3.67 -38.10
N PRO A 128 -4.51 -4.93 -38.10
CA PRO A 128 -5.15 -6.04 -37.41
C PRO A 128 -5.41 -5.73 -35.93
N ARG A 129 -6.50 -6.29 -35.40
CA ARG A 129 -6.96 -6.03 -34.02
C ARG A 129 -5.88 -6.26 -32.96
N ALA A 130 -5.03 -7.27 -33.15
CA ALA A 130 -3.93 -7.58 -32.24
C ALA A 130 -2.90 -6.43 -32.17
N MET A 131 -2.48 -5.93 -33.34
CA MET A 131 -1.52 -4.82 -33.47
C MET A 131 -2.12 -3.51 -32.98
N ALA A 132 -3.36 -3.21 -33.38
CA ALA A 132 -4.10 -2.04 -32.91
C ALA A 132 -4.22 -2.02 -31.38
N SER A 133 -4.42 -3.18 -30.74
CA SER A 133 -4.46 -3.33 -29.29
C SER A 133 -3.08 -3.14 -28.63
N ALA A 134 -2.01 -3.63 -29.27
CA ALA A 134 -0.64 -3.47 -28.80
C ALA A 134 -0.22 -2.00 -28.80
N ILE A 135 -0.37 -1.31 -29.92
CA ILE A 135 0.07 0.09 -30.08
C ILE A 135 -0.77 1.07 -29.26
N ARG A 136 -2.03 0.75 -28.96
CA ARG A 136 -2.90 1.56 -28.09
C ARG A 136 -2.31 1.76 -26.70
N LYS A 137 -1.52 0.81 -26.20
CA LYS A 137 -0.88 0.90 -24.89
C LYS A 137 0.21 1.98 -24.83
N TYR A 138 0.75 2.39 -25.99
CA TYR A 138 1.81 3.39 -26.07
C TYR A 138 1.29 4.83 -26.10
N GLU A 139 -0.02 5.06 -26.25
CA GLU A 139 -0.63 6.39 -26.35
C GLU A 139 -0.54 7.25 -25.07
N ASP A 140 -0.27 6.64 -23.91
CA ASP A 140 -0.44 7.30 -22.61
C ASP A 140 0.88 7.59 -21.89
N GLY A 141 1.55 6.56 -21.36
CA GLY A 141 2.69 6.74 -20.45
C GLY A 141 3.88 7.52 -21.04
N PRO A 142 4.48 7.04 -22.15
CA PRO A 142 5.64 7.70 -22.77
C PRO A 142 5.32 9.13 -23.25
N PRO A 143 4.22 9.39 -23.98
CA PRO A 143 3.92 10.74 -24.47
C PRO A 143 3.72 11.79 -23.37
N ARG A 144 3.00 11.46 -22.29
CA ARG A 144 2.83 12.38 -21.16
C ARG A 144 4.15 12.70 -20.47
N THR A 145 5.02 11.69 -20.35
CA THR A 145 6.35 11.87 -19.75
C THR A 145 7.23 12.77 -20.61
N ALA A 146 7.25 12.56 -21.93
CA ALA A 146 7.98 13.39 -22.86
C ALA A 146 7.48 14.84 -22.87
N ALA A 147 6.16 15.05 -22.91
CA ALA A 147 5.55 16.37 -22.80
C ALA A 147 5.98 17.10 -21.51
N ARG A 148 5.95 16.40 -20.37
CA ARG A 148 6.38 16.96 -19.07
C ARG A 148 7.86 17.37 -19.10
N ASN A 149 8.73 16.48 -19.57
CA ASN A 149 10.17 16.74 -19.65
C ASN A 149 10.48 17.91 -20.60
N ALA A 150 9.77 18.00 -21.72
CA ALA A 150 9.90 19.11 -22.65
C ALA A 150 9.47 20.44 -22.00
N MET A 151 8.32 20.46 -21.32
CA MET A 151 7.86 21.63 -20.55
C MET A 151 8.87 22.06 -19.47
N ILE A 152 9.63 21.13 -18.88
CA ILE A 152 10.67 21.43 -17.89
C ILE A 152 11.92 22.00 -18.55
N GLY A 153 12.42 21.36 -19.62
CA GLY A 153 13.76 21.60 -20.14
C GLY A 153 13.86 22.52 -21.35
N SER A 154 12.76 22.80 -22.05
CA SER A 154 12.78 23.53 -23.33
C SER A 154 12.01 24.84 -23.26
N GLU A 155 12.65 25.94 -23.67
CA GLU A 155 11.99 27.24 -23.83
C GLU A 155 10.87 27.23 -24.87
N ALA A 156 11.01 26.42 -25.92
CA ALA A 156 9.95 26.23 -26.93
C ALA A 156 8.68 25.59 -26.32
N CYS A 157 8.83 24.88 -25.20
CA CYS A 157 7.75 24.30 -24.42
C CYS A 157 7.44 25.10 -23.13
N GLY A 158 8.04 26.28 -22.98
CA GLY A 158 7.79 27.23 -21.89
C GLY A 158 8.78 27.18 -20.73
N ALA A 159 9.62 26.14 -20.61
CA ALA A 159 10.59 25.97 -19.51
C ALA A 159 9.97 26.29 -18.12
N VAL A 160 8.79 25.72 -17.87
CA VAL A 160 7.76 26.22 -16.95
C VAL A 160 8.17 26.21 -15.46
N VAL A 161 9.26 25.53 -15.12
CA VAL A 161 9.79 25.46 -13.75
C VAL A 161 11.14 26.18 -13.57
N SER A 162 11.73 26.70 -14.65
CA SER A 162 13.05 27.34 -14.64
C SER A 162 13.08 28.61 -13.80
N SER A 163 11.98 29.37 -13.80
CA SER A 163 11.80 30.55 -12.97
C SER A 163 10.32 30.89 -12.83
N ARG A 164 9.99 31.74 -11.85
CA ARG A 164 8.63 32.26 -11.69
C ARG A 164 8.10 32.95 -12.96
N GLY A 165 8.92 33.76 -13.63
CA GLY A 165 8.50 34.46 -14.85
C GLY A 165 8.13 33.53 -16.00
N HIS A 166 8.81 32.39 -16.13
CA HIS A 166 8.46 31.36 -17.11
C HIS A 166 7.13 30.67 -16.75
N ALA A 167 6.94 30.35 -15.47
CA ALA A 167 5.70 29.77 -14.95
C ALA A 167 4.50 30.71 -15.18
N ASP A 168 4.64 31.99 -14.80
CA ASP A 168 3.61 33.02 -14.95
C ASP A 168 3.24 33.23 -16.43
N ARG A 169 4.24 33.27 -17.33
CA ARG A 169 4.01 33.39 -18.77
C ARG A 169 3.20 32.21 -19.31
N PHE A 170 3.55 30.99 -18.90
CA PHE A 170 2.84 29.80 -19.35
C PHE A 170 1.40 29.76 -18.84
N VAL A 171 1.17 30.13 -17.57
CA VAL A 171 -0.17 30.15 -16.98
C VAL A 171 -1.04 31.25 -17.58
N ALA A 172 -0.45 32.39 -17.95
CA ALA A 172 -1.15 33.47 -18.62
C ALA A 172 -1.63 33.08 -20.03
N ASP A 173 -0.77 32.41 -20.81
CA ASP A 173 -1.11 31.90 -22.14
C ASP A 173 -0.23 30.70 -22.52
N ALA A 174 -0.84 29.51 -22.54
CA ALA A 174 -0.18 28.26 -22.88
C ALA A 174 -0.19 27.95 -24.39
N GLU A 175 -1.04 28.62 -25.18
CA GLU A 175 -1.26 28.28 -26.59
C GLU A 175 0.02 28.38 -27.45
N PRO A 176 0.93 29.37 -27.24
CA PRO A 176 2.18 29.46 -28.00
C PRO A 176 3.11 28.24 -27.86
N PHE A 177 3.03 27.51 -26.74
CA PHE A 177 3.92 26.38 -26.44
C PHE A 177 3.35 25.03 -26.88
N LYS A 178 2.03 24.98 -27.12
CA LYS A 178 1.26 23.75 -27.30
C LYS A 178 1.75 22.90 -28.47
N ASN A 179 2.10 23.52 -29.59
CA ASN A 179 2.60 22.79 -30.76
C ASN A 179 3.91 22.06 -30.46
N ALA A 180 4.85 22.69 -29.76
CA ALA A 180 6.12 22.08 -29.40
C ALA A 180 5.95 20.96 -28.35
N ILE A 181 5.00 21.14 -27.41
CA ILE A 181 4.64 20.14 -26.41
C ILE A 181 4.00 18.91 -27.07
N VAL A 182 3.07 19.12 -27.99
CA VAL A 182 2.44 18.04 -28.77
C VAL A 182 3.47 17.34 -29.64
N ALA A 183 4.36 18.08 -30.31
CA ALA A 183 5.44 17.48 -31.09
C ALA A 183 6.32 16.56 -30.25
N SER A 184 6.70 16.98 -29.04
CA SER A 184 7.47 16.14 -28.10
C SER A 184 6.70 14.88 -27.67
N ALA A 185 5.38 14.99 -27.44
CA ALA A 185 4.54 13.85 -27.12
C ALA A 185 4.42 12.85 -28.30
N VAL A 186 4.25 13.37 -29.53
CA VAL A 186 4.12 12.55 -30.73
C VAL A 186 5.45 11.90 -31.12
N ARG A 187 6.59 12.60 -30.98
CA ARG A 187 7.92 12.00 -31.19
C ARG A 187 8.18 10.82 -30.26
N ALA A 188 7.80 10.93 -28.98
CA ALA A 188 7.87 9.81 -28.04
C ALA A 188 6.92 8.64 -28.36
N TYR A 189 5.74 8.92 -28.92
CA TYR A 189 4.84 7.87 -29.42
C TYR A 189 5.41 7.19 -30.66
N SER A 190 5.92 7.97 -31.62
CA SER A 190 6.55 7.49 -32.85
C SER A 190 7.76 6.60 -32.53
N GLY A 191 8.58 6.98 -31.55
CA GLY A 191 9.70 6.14 -31.08
C GLY A 191 9.25 4.76 -30.60
N ARG A 192 8.11 4.68 -29.88
CA ARG A 192 7.55 3.39 -29.45
C ARG A 192 6.94 2.59 -30.59
N LEU A 193 6.56 3.24 -31.69
CA LEU A 193 6.11 2.56 -32.90
C LEU A 193 7.30 2.01 -33.69
N VAL A 194 8.42 2.73 -33.76
CA VAL A 194 9.70 2.21 -34.31
C VAL A 194 10.12 0.96 -33.55
N ASP A 195 10.20 1.04 -32.22
CA ASP A 195 10.47 -0.12 -31.34
C ASP A 195 9.55 -1.32 -31.61
N TYR A 196 8.28 -1.04 -31.93
CA TYR A 196 7.28 -2.07 -32.17
C TYR A 196 7.41 -2.67 -33.56
N LEU A 197 7.66 -1.84 -34.58
CA LEU A 197 7.94 -2.23 -35.95
C LEU A 197 9.14 -3.18 -36.00
N ASP A 198 10.24 -2.82 -35.34
CA ASP A 198 11.46 -3.65 -35.28
C ASP A 198 11.19 -5.03 -34.69
N ARG A 199 10.31 -5.12 -33.68
CA ARG A 199 9.97 -6.40 -33.02
C ARG A 199 9.13 -7.34 -33.88
N ILE A 200 8.37 -6.80 -34.83
CA ILE A 200 7.41 -7.58 -35.62
C ILE A 200 7.86 -7.77 -37.07
N ALA A 201 8.95 -7.12 -37.48
CA ALA A 201 9.46 -7.11 -38.85
C ALA A 201 9.62 -8.52 -39.46
N ASP A 202 10.01 -9.51 -38.65
CA ASP A 202 10.23 -10.88 -39.11
C ASP A 202 8.98 -11.77 -39.14
N VAL A 203 7.86 -11.32 -38.56
CA VAL A 203 6.69 -12.17 -38.27
C VAL A 203 5.36 -11.60 -38.75
N SER A 204 5.34 -10.36 -39.26
CA SER A 204 4.13 -9.69 -39.73
C SER A 204 4.04 -9.62 -41.25
N GLU A 205 2.83 -9.38 -41.77
CA GLU A 205 2.58 -9.23 -43.20
C GLU A 205 3.18 -7.91 -43.70
N GLN A 206 3.68 -7.92 -44.94
CA GLN A 206 4.34 -6.74 -45.55
C GLN A 206 3.42 -5.50 -45.56
N GLU A 207 2.11 -5.69 -45.78
CA GLU A 207 1.12 -4.60 -45.78
C GLU A 207 1.01 -3.92 -44.40
N ASP A 208 1.07 -4.69 -43.31
CA ASP A 208 1.00 -4.15 -41.95
C ASP A 208 2.25 -3.33 -41.58
N LEU A 209 3.43 -3.79 -42.05
CA LEU A 209 4.69 -3.09 -41.88
C LEU A 209 4.67 -1.77 -42.65
N GLU A 210 4.16 -1.75 -43.88
CA GLU A 210 4.02 -0.54 -44.70
C GLU A 210 3.08 0.49 -44.07
N ILE A 211 1.95 0.05 -43.49
CA ILE A 211 1.02 0.94 -42.76
C ILE A 211 1.72 1.61 -41.56
N LEU A 212 2.49 0.85 -40.78
CA LEU A 212 3.22 1.37 -39.62
C LEU A 212 4.34 2.32 -40.05
N SER A 213 5.16 1.93 -41.03
CA SER A 213 6.25 2.76 -41.55
C SER A 213 5.73 4.08 -42.13
N ALA A 214 4.68 4.06 -42.96
CA ALA A 214 4.08 5.27 -43.52
C ALA A 214 3.50 6.19 -42.44
N ALA A 215 2.96 5.62 -41.36
CA ALA A 215 2.48 6.42 -40.23
C ALA A 215 3.66 7.08 -39.48
N ILE A 216 4.74 6.33 -39.22
CA ILE A 216 5.96 6.84 -38.58
C ILE A 216 6.56 7.96 -39.42
N GLU A 217 6.73 7.75 -40.73
CA GLU A 217 7.24 8.78 -41.67
C GLU A 217 6.39 10.05 -41.63
N ARG A 218 5.06 9.92 -41.72
CA ARG A 218 4.16 11.07 -41.61
C ARG A 218 4.31 11.81 -40.27
N MET A 219 4.46 11.09 -39.16
CA MET A 219 4.70 11.72 -37.85
C MET A 219 6.07 12.38 -37.79
N THR A 220 7.09 11.81 -38.42
CA THR A 220 8.42 12.39 -38.55
C THR A 220 8.39 13.70 -39.34
N ASP A 221 7.68 13.73 -40.46
CA ASP A 221 7.53 14.93 -41.30
C ASP A 221 6.79 16.07 -40.56
N GLU A 222 5.75 15.74 -39.80
CA GLU A 222 4.89 16.73 -39.14
C GLU A 222 5.43 17.20 -37.79
N TYR A 223 6.10 16.32 -37.03
CA TYR A 223 6.48 16.58 -35.63
C TYR A 223 7.99 16.45 -35.34
N GLY A 224 8.78 15.97 -36.30
CA GLY A 224 10.22 15.72 -36.18
C GLY A 224 10.57 14.27 -35.86
N GLU A 225 11.87 13.97 -35.85
CA GLU A 225 12.40 12.62 -35.67
C GLU A 225 11.84 11.90 -34.43
N PRO A 226 11.54 10.59 -34.52
CA PRO A 226 11.11 9.81 -33.37
C PRO A 226 12.12 9.94 -32.23
N ASP A 227 11.63 10.22 -31.02
CA ASP A 227 12.52 10.18 -29.86
C ASP A 227 13.02 8.73 -29.73
N ILE A 228 14.30 8.55 -29.43
CA ILE A 228 14.86 7.23 -29.16
C ILE A 228 14.11 6.69 -27.94
N ALA A 229 13.12 5.84 -28.18
CA ALA A 229 12.36 5.20 -27.12
C ALA A 229 13.37 4.43 -26.28
N ASP A 230 13.44 4.72 -24.96
CA ASP A 230 14.41 4.17 -23.99
C ASP A 230 15.18 3.00 -24.61
N ARG A 231 16.25 3.30 -25.36
CA ARG A 231 16.90 2.28 -26.16
C ARG A 231 17.23 1.13 -25.23
N LEU A 232 17.06 -0.10 -25.70
CA LEU A 232 17.46 -1.23 -24.88
C LEU A 232 18.92 -1.00 -24.46
N PRO A 233 19.22 -1.05 -23.15
CA PRO A 233 20.56 -0.79 -22.67
C PRO A 233 21.56 -1.67 -23.41
N THR A 234 22.71 -1.13 -23.78
CA THR A 234 23.78 -1.98 -24.33
C THR A 234 24.29 -2.92 -23.24
N VAL A 235 24.96 -4.00 -23.65
CA VAL A 235 25.61 -4.92 -22.70
C VAL A 235 26.62 -4.17 -21.83
N GLU A 236 27.37 -3.23 -22.43
CA GLU A 236 28.37 -2.42 -21.75
C GLU A 236 27.76 -1.51 -20.66
N GLU A 237 26.61 -0.90 -20.91
CA GLU A 237 25.92 -0.05 -19.93
C GLU A 237 25.33 -0.83 -18.77
N ILE A 238 24.83 -2.02 -19.09
CA ILE A 238 24.38 -2.98 -18.09
C ILE A 238 25.55 -3.39 -17.20
N GLU A 239 26.66 -3.78 -17.80
CA GLU A 239 27.87 -4.20 -17.10
C GLU A 239 28.45 -3.07 -16.26
N PHE A 240 28.40 -1.83 -16.75
CA PHE A 240 28.84 -0.65 -15.99
C PHE A 240 28.00 -0.44 -14.73
N ALA A 241 26.67 -0.47 -14.85
CA ALA A 241 25.78 -0.32 -13.72
C ALA A 241 25.90 -1.49 -12.72
N ASP A 242 26.06 -2.71 -13.23
CA ASP A 242 26.28 -3.90 -12.41
C ASP A 242 27.61 -3.81 -11.65
N ALA A 243 28.70 -3.38 -12.32
CA ALA A 243 30.00 -3.19 -11.68
C ALA A 243 29.96 -2.12 -10.57
N ARG A 244 29.28 -0.99 -10.80
CA ARG A 244 29.10 0.06 -9.78
C ARG A 244 28.30 -0.42 -8.58
N LEU A 245 27.25 -1.19 -8.82
CA LEU A 245 26.42 -1.72 -7.75
C LEU A 245 27.14 -2.82 -6.96
N HIS A 246 27.86 -3.71 -7.64
CA HIS A 246 28.71 -4.73 -7.01
C HIS A 246 29.81 -4.11 -6.16
N TRP A 247 30.54 -3.13 -6.70
CA TRP A 247 31.57 -2.41 -5.95
C TRP A 247 31.02 -1.80 -4.65
N TYR A 248 29.83 -1.18 -4.69
CA TYR A 248 29.18 -0.63 -3.50
C TYR A 248 28.84 -1.72 -2.47
N LEU A 249 28.29 -2.86 -2.91
CA LEU A 249 27.91 -3.96 -2.02
C LEU A 249 29.13 -4.63 -1.38
N ASP A 250 30.21 -4.78 -2.14
CA ASP A 250 31.48 -5.31 -1.65
C ASP A 250 32.12 -4.37 -0.61
N GLN A 251 32.09 -3.06 -0.85
CA GLN A 251 32.63 -2.06 0.10
C GLN A 251 31.82 -1.93 1.39
N THR A 252 30.50 -2.07 1.31
CA THR A 252 29.63 -1.91 2.49
C THR A 252 29.59 -3.16 3.36
N GLY A 253 30.23 -4.25 2.95
CA GLY A 253 30.26 -5.48 3.74
C GLY A 253 28.85 -5.97 4.05
N ILE A 254 27.89 -5.76 3.14
CA ILE A 254 26.58 -6.44 3.15
C ILE A 254 26.86 -7.89 2.74
N ALA A 255 27.74 -8.55 3.49
CA ALA A 255 28.00 -9.95 3.46
C ALA A 255 26.72 -10.62 3.93
N ALA A 256 26.33 -11.66 3.19
CA ALA A 256 25.29 -12.62 3.47
C ALA A 256 25.26 -13.04 4.96
N THR A 257 24.64 -12.23 5.80
CA THR A 257 24.32 -12.55 7.17
C THR A 257 22.81 -12.64 7.20
N ASP A 258 22.37 -13.87 7.40
CA ASP A 258 20.99 -14.29 7.55
C ASP A 258 20.06 -14.07 6.35
N SER A 259 20.47 -14.61 5.20
CA SER A 259 19.64 -14.71 3.99
C SER A 259 18.30 -15.42 4.21
N GLU A 260 18.22 -16.27 5.23
CA GLU A 260 17.02 -17.04 5.58
C GLU A 260 16.17 -16.38 6.67
N ILE A 261 16.58 -15.24 7.25
CA ILE A 261 15.74 -14.55 8.23
C ILE A 261 14.46 -14.08 7.53
N PRO A 262 13.29 -14.43 8.09
CA PRO A 262 12.01 -13.87 7.69
C PRO A 262 12.03 -12.35 7.63
N LEU A 263 11.55 -11.77 6.53
CA LEU A 263 11.35 -10.33 6.39
C LEU A 263 10.44 -9.76 7.49
N VAL A 264 9.47 -10.55 7.93
CA VAL A 264 8.65 -10.26 9.10
C VAL A 264 8.64 -11.48 10.00
N GLN A 265 8.91 -11.25 11.29
CA GLN A 265 8.89 -12.29 12.31
C GLN A 265 7.53 -13.04 12.26
N GLY A 266 7.59 -14.36 12.09
CA GLY A 266 6.42 -15.24 12.01
C GLY A 266 5.91 -15.59 10.60
N SER A 267 6.47 -15.02 9.53
CA SER A 267 6.09 -15.34 8.13
C SER A 267 7.21 -16.03 7.37
N ASN A 268 6.95 -17.09 6.62
CA ASN A 268 7.96 -17.71 5.75
C ASN A 268 7.92 -17.26 4.27
N LEU A 269 7.00 -16.36 3.92
CA LEU A 269 6.72 -15.97 2.53
C LEU A 269 7.87 -15.23 1.83
N TYR A 270 8.59 -14.37 2.56
CA TYR A 270 9.73 -13.62 2.05
C TYR A 270 10.82 -13.50 3.12
N THR A 271 12.06 -13.53 2.66
CA THR A 271 13.26 -13.43 3.47
C THR A 271 13.97 -12.09 3.24
N ILE A 272 14.97 -11.78 4.08
CA ILE A 272 15.88 -10.65 3.83
C ILE A 272 16.56 -10.80 2.45
N SER A 273 16.87 -12.02 2.02
CA SER A 273 17.46 -12.26 0.69
C SER A 273 16.54 -11.82 -0.46
N ASP A 274 15.24 -12.06 -0.35
CA ASP A 274 14.25 -11.63 -1.36
C ASP A 274 14.19 -10.10 -1.47
N VAL A 275 14.29 -9.41 -0.33
CA VAL A 275 14.31 -7.94 -0.26
C VAL A 275 15.58 -7.37 -0.89
N VAL A 276 16.74 -7.96 -0.55
CA VAL A 276 18.03 -7.56 -1.12
C VAL A 276 18.04 -7.80 -2.63
N GLY A 277 17.53 -8.95 -3.10
CA GLY A 277 17.44 -9.28 -4.52
C GLY A 277 16.49 -8.38 -5.31
N GLU A 278 15.31 -8.05 -4.76
CA GLU A 278 14.38 -7.11 -5.38
C GLU A 278 14.92 -5.66 -5.35
N GLY A 279 15.51 -5.26 -4.22
CA GLY A 279 16.18 -3.97 -4.07
C GLY A 279 17.31 -3.79 -5.10
N TRP A 280 18.13 -4.82 -5.28
CA TRP A 280 19.18 -4.88 -6.30
C TRP A 280 18.61 -4.75 -7.72
N ARG A 281 17.60 -5.57 -8.08
CA ARG A 281 16.98 -5.53 -9.42
C ARG A 281 16.36 -4.16 -9.75
N ARG A 282 15.83 -3.46 -8.75
CA ARG A 282 15.27 -2.10 -8.91
C ARG A 282 16.37 -1.05 -9.01
N ALA A 283 17.37 -1.13 -8.13
CA ALA A 283 18.51 -0.21 -8.14
C ALA A 283 19.28 -0.30 -9.46
N ARG A 284 19.56 -1.52 -9.94
CA ARG A 284 20.17 -1.77 -11.24
C ARG A 284 19.41 -1.08 -12.38
N ARG A 285 18.09 -1.30 -12.48
CA ARG A 285 17.27 -0.65 -13.52
C ARG A 285 17.36 0.88 -13.47
N ASN A 286 17.35 1.46 -12.27
CA ASN A 286 17.47 2.91 -12.12
C ASN A 286 18.87 3.41 -12.49
N LEU A 287 19.93 2.71 -12.09
CA LEU A 287 21.31 3.10 -12.40
C LEU A 287 21.61 2.98 -13.89
N VAL A 288 21.15 1.90 -14.55
CA VAL A 288 21.24 1.75 -16.01
C VAL A 288 20.56 2.92 -16.70
N ARG A 289 19.35 3.29 -16.26
CA ARG A 289 18.64 4.43 -16.83
C ARG A 289 19.40 5.75 -16.63
N LEU A 290 19.89 6.02 -15.42
CA LEU A 290 20.67 7.22 -15.14
C LEU A 290 21.96 7.28 -15.97
N HIS A 291 22.60 6.12 -16.20
CA HIS A 291 23.78 6.03 -17.04
C HIS A 291 23.49 6.29 -18.52
N ILE A 292 22.38 5.76 -19.04
CA ILE A 292 21.87 6.05 -20.39
C ILE A 292 21.55 7.54 -20.54
N ASP A 293 21.00 8.16 -19.50
CA ASP A 293 20.71 9.60 -19.42
C ASP A 293 21.98 10.46 -19.20
N GLU A 294 23.17 9.88 -19.33
CA GLU A 294 24.50 10.50 -19.14
C GLU A 294 24.69 11.18 -17.77
N VAL A 295 23.92 10.76 -16.77
CA VAL A 295 24.07 11.24 -15.39
C VAL A 295 25.29 10.59 -14.74
N GLU A 296 26.19 11.40 -14.21
CA GLU A 296 27.36 10.91 -13.50
C GLU A 296 26.96 10.10 -12.24
N LEU A 297 27.28 8.80 -12.27
CA LEU A 297 27.02 7.87 -11.16
C LEU A 297 28.08 7.99 -10.06
N THR A 298 28.00 9.09 -9.30
CA THR A 298 28.80 9.27 -8.08
C THR A 298 28.45 8.24 -7.01
N ASP A 299 29.41 7.92 -6.13
CA ASP A 299 29.21 6.89 -5.10
C ASP A 299 28.01 7.21 -4.19
N ASP A 300 27.84 8.48 -3.80
CA ASP A 300 26.69 8.94 -2.99
C ASP A 300 25.34 8.75 -3.72
N LEU A 301 25.31 8.98 -5.03
CA LEU A 301 24.10 8.74 -5.83
C LEU A 301 23.77 7.25 -5.87
N VAL A 302 24.77 6.39 -6.08
CA VAL A 302 24.61 4.92 -6.07
C VAL A 302 24.06 4.45 -4.72
N VAL A 303 24.62 4.94 -3.60
CA VAL A 303 24.14 4.64 -2.24
C VAL A 303 22.67 5.04 -2.06
N ARG A 304 22.31 6.27 -2.44
CA ARG A 304 20.94 6.78 -2.30
C ARG A 304 19.95 5.98 -3.15
N VAL A 305 20.31 5.67 -4.39
CA VAL A 305 19.47 4.87 -5.30
C VAL A 305 19.26 3.46 -4.74
N TYR A 306 20.31 2.80 -4.26
CA TYR A 306 20.19 1.46 -3.67
C TYR A 306 19.35 1.47 -2.39
N LYS A 307 19.66 2.33 -1.41
CA LYS A 307 18.89 2.41 -0.14
C LYS A 307 17.43 2.76 -0.37
N SER A 308 17.14 3.69 -1.28
CA SER A 308 15.75 4.04 -1.60
C SER A 308 14.99 2.86 -2.20
N ASN A 309 15.62 2.06 -3.06
CA ASN A 309 14.97 0.91 -3.68
C ASN A 309 14.86 -0.29 -2.74
N LEU A 310 15.84 -0.49 -1.88
CA LEU A 310 15.78 -1.48 -0.80
C LEU A 310 14.59 -1.18 0.12
N ASN A 311 14.44 0.05 0.60
CA ASN A 311 13.30 0.46 1.43
C ASN A 311 11.94 0.23 0.75
N ARG A 312 11.84 0.52 -0.55
CA ARG A 312 10.60 0.26 -1.32
C ARG A 312 10.34 -1.24 -1.48
N ALA A 313 11.38 -2.04 -1.74
CA ALA A 313 11.26 -3.49 -1.83
C ALA A 313 10.79 -4.09 -0.50
N THR A 314 11.37 -3.64 0.62
CA THR A 314 10.94 -4.00 1.99
C THR A 314 9.46 -3.72 2.18
N GLN A 315 9.01 -2.49 1.91
CA GLN A 315 7.61 -2.08 2.08
C GLN A 315 6.65 -2.87 1.18
N ASP A 316 7.02 -3.13 -0.07
CA ASP A 316 6.17 -3.88 -1.01
C ASP A 316 6.01 -5.34 -0.60
N LEU A 317 7.12 -5.98 -0.21
CA LEU A 317 7.09 -7.39 0.20
C LEU A 317 6.38 -7.54 1.55
N GLN A 318 6.60 -6.65 2.52
CA GLN A 318 5.82 -6.59 3.75
C GLN A 318 4.31 -6.45 3.46
N ARG A 319 3.91 -5.52 2.57
CA ARG A 319 2.50 -5.35 2.16
C ARG A 319 1.91 -6.63 1.57
N LYS A 320 2.68 -7.39 0.80
CA LYS A 320 2.24 -8.68 0.24
C LYS A 320 2.04 -9.73 1.33
N VAL A 321 2.96 -9.84 2.30
CA VAL A 321 2.79 -10.74 3.47
C VAL A 321 1.48 -10.42 4.20
N PHE A 322 1.25 -9.14 4.53
CA PHE A 322 0.03 -8.73 5.22
C PHE A 322 -1.24 -8.95 4.39
N LYS A 323 -1.17 -8.79 3.06
CA LYS A 323 -2.30 -9.06 2.17
C LYS A 323 -2.63 -10.56 2.11
N SER A 324 -1.62 -11.43 2.03
CA SER A 324 -1.81 -12.88 2.00
C SER A 324 -2.46 -13.40 3.28
N ALA A 325 -2.06 -12.89 4.44
CA ALA A 325 -2.69 -13.25 5.72
C ALA A 325 -4.17 -12.84 5.84
N ARG A 326 -4.57 -11.77 5.14
CA ARG A 326 -5.98 -11.36 5.03
C ARG A 326 -6.80 -12.21 4.05
N GLN A 327 -6.12 -12.94 3.16
CA GLN A 327 -6.76 -13.77 2.13
C GLN A 327 -6.88 -15.23 2.54
N SER A 328 -6.02 -15.71 3.46
CA SER A 328 -6.11 -17.05 4.06
C SER A 328 -7.24 -17.19 5.07
N THR A 329 -7.90 -16.10 5.46
CA THR A 329 -9.09 -16.11 6.33
C THR A 329 -10.37 -16.32 5.49
N SER A 330 -11.23 -17.24 5.95
CA SER A 330 -12.46 -17.69 5.27
C SER A 330 -13.32 -16.53 4.73
N PRO A 331 -13.93 -16.65 3.53
CA PRO A 331 -14.73 -15.60 2.90
C PRO A 331 -15.91 -15.08 3.73
N GLU A 332 -16.40 -15.83 4.71
CA GLU A 332 -17.46 -15.39 5.63
C GLU A 332 -16.97 -14.34 6.66
N ALA A 333 -15.67 -14.30 6.96
CA ALA A 333 -15.07 -13.31 7.88
C ALA A 333 -14.70 -11.99 7.18
N GLN A 334 -14.63 -11.98 5.84
CA GLN A 334 -14.30 -10.78 5.07
C GLN A 334 -15.42 -9.73 5.14
N GLN A 335 -16.69 -10.18 5.20
CA GLN A 335 -17.86 -9.28 5.25
C GLN A 335 -18.03 -8.53 6.58
N GLU A 336 -17.60 -9.08 7.72
CA GLU A 336 -17.63 -8.36 9.01
C GLU A 336 -16.41 -7.43 9.19
N SER A 337 -15.28 -7.71 8.51
CA SER A 337 -14.04 -6.92 8.65
C SER A 337 -13.95 -5.67 7.76
N ASP A 338 -14.74 -5.62 6.67
CA ASP A 338 -14.71 -4.51 5.71
C ASP A 338 -15.16 -3.18 6.32
N HIS A 339 -15.97 -3.21 7.39
CA HIS A 339 -16.37 -2.01 8.14
C HIS A 339 -15.33 -1.48 9.14
N ALA A 340 -14.27 -2.24 9.44
CA ALA A 340 -13.18 -1.83 10.34
C ALA A 340 -11.85 -1.53 9.61
N SER A 341 -11.89 -1.50 8.27
CA SER A 341 -10.72 -1.61 7.39
C SER A 341 -9.84 -0.35 7.26
N SER A 342 -10.26 0.79 7.82
CA SER A 342 -9.56 2.09 7.73
C SER A 342 -8.42 2.25 8.77
N SER A 343 -8.53 1.67 9.97
CA SER A 343 -7.56 1.89 11.07
C SER A 343 -6.38 0.90 11.11
N VAL A 344 -6.46 -0.22 10.38
CA VAL A 344 -5.48 -1.31 10.49
C VAL A 344 -4.14 -0.99 9.80
N HIS A 345 -4.09 -0.02 8.88
CA HIS A 345 -2.86 0.33 8.14
C HIS A 345 -1.79 1.03 9.00
N SER A 346 -2.19 1.85 9.99
CA SER A 346 -1.21 2.46 10.93
C SER A 346 -0.79 1.50 12.03
N ILE A 347 -1.70 0.61 12.45
CA ILE A 347 -1.50 -0.38 13.51
C ILE A 347 -0.60 -1.55 13.03
N GLY A 348 -0.70 -1.97 11.77
CA GLY A 348 0.12 -3.05 11.21
C GLY A 348 1.62 -2.76 11.14
N VAL A 349 2.02 -1.48 11.15
CA VAL A 349 3.43 -1.05 11.18
C VAL A 349 3.98 -1.01 12.61
N SER A 350 3.14 -0.74 13.62
CA SER A 350 3.56 -0.72 15.04
C SER A 350 3.52 -2.08 15.71
N LEU A 351 2.58 -2.97 15.33
CA LEU A 351 2.40 -4.29 15.96
C LEU A 351 3.23 -5.43 15.38
N GLY A 352 3.76 -5.26 14.18
CA GLY A 352 4.32 -6.37 13.40
C GLY A 352 3.27 -7.41 12.97
N TYR A 353 3.68 -8.38 12.14
CA TYR A 353 2.80 -9.46 11.63
C TYR A 353 2.13 -10.28 12.73
N ARG A 354 2.90 -10.60 13.77
CA ARG A 354 2.45 -11.38 14.92
C ARG A 354 1.29 -10.71 15.68
N GLY A 355 1.37 -9.40 15.95
CA GLY A 355 0.31 -8.69 16.65
C GLY A 355 -0.99 -8.62 15.85
N VAL A 356 -0.89 -8.52 14.52
CA VAL A 356 -2.05 -8.56 13.62
C VAL A 356 -2.71 -9.94 13.59
N LEU A 357 -1.94 -11.02 13.48
CA LEU A 357 -2.47 -12.39 13.51
C LEU A 357 -3.14 -12.73 14.84
N MET A 358 -2.51 -12.39 15.97
CA MET A 358 -3.07 -12.64 17.30
C MET A 358 -4.37 -11.87 17.54
N ARG A 359 -4.46 -10.62 17.09
CA ARG A 359 -5.69 -9.84 17.16
C ARG A 359 -6.81 -10.49 16.36
N LEU A 360 -6.55 -10.87 15.10
CA LEU A 360 -7.54 -11.55 14.26
C LEU A 360 -8.02 -12.87 14.89
N LEU A 361 -7.11 -13.59 15.54
CA LEU A 361 -7.43 -14.83 16.26
C LEU A 361 -8.34 -14.57 17.46
N PHE A 362 -8.05 -13.54 18.28
CA PHE A 362 -8.91 -13.16 19.41
C PHE A 362 -10.26 -12.61 18.96
N ASP A 363 -10.30 -11.78 17.92
CA ASP A 363 -11.56 -11.27 17.34
C ASP A 363 -12.44 -12.43 16.85
N ARG A 364 -11.84 -13.45 16.20
CA ARG A 364 -12.57 -14.65 15.74
C ARG A 364 -13.05 -15.53 16.89
N ALA A 365 -12.21 -15.75 17.91
CA ALA A 365 -12.60 -16.48 19.11
C ALA A 365 -13.74 -15.77 19.84
N HIS A 366 -13.69 -14.43 19.93
CA HIS A 366 -14.74 -13.61 20.50
C HIS A 366 -16.05 -13.78 19.73
N ALA A 367 -15.99 -13.77 18.40
CA ALA A 367 -17.17 -14.03 17.55
C ALA A 367 -17.81 -15.40 17.83
N TYR A 368 -17.02 -16.48 17.97
CA TYR A 368 -17.56 -17.81 18.33
C TYR A 368 -18.27 -17.82 19.68
N VAL A 369 -17.71 -17.16 20.71
CA VAL A 369 -18.32 -17.08 22.05
C VAL A 369 -19.58 -16.20 22.03
N SER A 370 -19.55 -15.09 21.32
CA SER A 370 -20.69 -14.17 21.21
C SER A 370 -21.90 -14.84 20.54
N LYS A 371 -21.68 -15.74 19.57
CA LYS A 371 -22.72 -16.47 18.83
C LYS A 371 -23.14 -17.80 19.51
N SER A 372 -22.51 -18.18 20.62
CA SER A 372 -22.83 -19.42 21.35
C SER A 372 -24.09 -19.30 22.22
N LEU A 373 -24.87 -20.39 22.30
CA LEU A 373 -26.14 -20.47 23.04
C LEU A 373 -25.97 -20.76 24.54
N ILE A 374 -24.80 -20.45 25.12
CA ILE A 374 -24.54 -20.70 26.53
C ILE A 374 -25.23 -19.60 27.34
N GLU A 375 -26.30 -19.97 28.03
CA GLU A 375 -27.20 -19.08 28.76
C GLU A 375 -27.43 -19.61 30.18
N SER A 376 -27.61 -18.72 31.16
CA SER A 376 -27.76 -19.10 32.57
C SER A 376 -29.15 -19.71 32.85
N ASN A 377 -29.21 -20.74 33.70
CA ASN A 377 -30.46 -21.34 34.18
C ASN A 377 -31.11 -20.54 35.34
N HIS A 378 -30.77 -19.26 35.50
CA HIS A 378 -31.17 -18.47 36.67
C HIS A 378 -32.70 -18.18 36.66
N PRO A 379 -33.42 -18.37 37.79
CA PRO A 379 -34.88 -18.29 37.85
C PRO A 379 -35.48 -16.89 37.59
N TRP A 380 -34.65 -15.86 37.43
CA TRP A 380 -35.06 -14.49 37.13
C TRP A 380 -35.02 -14.14 35.63
N GLY A 381 -34.62 -15.09 34.76
CA GLY A 381 -34.64 -14.92 33.30
C GLY A 381 -36.03 -14.67 32.69
N GLY A 382 -37.10 -14.86 33.47
CA GLY A 382 -38.47 -14.51 33.06
C GLY A 382 -38.90 -13.07 33.38
N ALA A 383 -38.12 -12.30 34.14
CA ALA A 383 -38.48 -10.92 34.54
C ALA A 383 -37.95 -9.85 33.58
N PHE A 384 -37.01 -10.21 32.70
CA PHE A 384 -36.47 -9.37 31.64
C PHE A 384 -36.62 -10.16 30.35
N ASP A 385 -37.18 -9.56 29.29
CA ASP A 385 -37.41 -10.21 28.00
C ASP A 385 -36.08 -10.63 27.32
N GLY A 386 -35.51 -11.78 27.74
CA GLY A 386 -34.36 -12.40 27.11
C GLY A 386 -33.43 -13.15 28.08
N PRO A 387 -32.72 -14.19 27.60
CA PRO A 387 -31.77 -14.93 28.41
C PRO A 387 -30.60 -14.05 28.84
N TRP A 388 -30.34 -13.96 30.14
CA TRP A 388 -29.14 -13.31 30.65
C TRP A 388 -27.91 -14.17 30.31
N PRO A 389 -26.85 -13.58 29.70
CA PRO A 389 -25.60 -14.30 29.50
C PRO A 389 -25.04 -14.76 30.87
N CYS A 390 -24.60 -16.01 30.95
CA CYS A 390 -24.00 -16.50 32.18
C CYS A 390 -22.65 -15.82 32.43
N TRP A 391 -22.28 -15.69 33.70
CA TRP A 391 -21.01 -15.08 34.10
C TRP A 391 -19.81 -15.71 33.37
N GLU A 392 -19.84 -17.04 33.17
CA GLU A 392 -18.75 -17.73 32.49
C GLU A 392 -18.56 -17.27 31.04
N ARG A 393 -19.63 -16.90 30.33
CA ARG A 393 -19.57 -16.40 28.96
C ARG A 393 -19.12 -14.94 28.91
N GLU A 394 -19.62 -14.11 29.82
CA GLU A 394 -19.26 -12.69 29.92
C GLU A 394 -17.75 -12.52 30.15
N ILE A 395 -17.19 -13.27 31.10
CA ILE A 395 -15.75 -13.20 31.41
C ILE A 395 -14.88 -13.62 30.22
N VAL A 396 -15.30 -14.61 29.43
CA VAL A 396 -14.53 -15.02 28.25
C VAL A 396 -14.56 -13.94 27.18
N LEU A 397 -15.71 -13.28 26.97
CA LEU A 397 -15.81 -12.15 26.04
C LEU A 397 -14.92 -10.98 26.49
N ASP A 398 -14.92 -10.65 27.78
CA ASP A 398 -14.11 -9.58 28.34
C ASP A 398 -12.60 -9.85 28.21
N ILE A 399 -12.15 -11.08 28.48
CA ILE A 399 -10.75 -11.49 28.29
C ILE A 399 -10.33 -11.32 26.83
N LEU A 400 -11.12 -11.83 25.89
CA LEU A 400 -10.80 -11.78 24.47
C LEU A 400 -10.82 -10.34 23.92
N ALA A 401 -11.76 -9.51 24.38
CA ALA A 401 -11.84 -8.09 24.01
C ALA A 401 -10.69 -7.27 24.59
N SER A 402 -10.35 -7.47 25.87
CA SER A 402 -9.25 -6.75 26.53
C SER A 402 -7.91 -7.04 25.88
N ASP A 403 -7.63 -8.28 25.50
CA ASP A 403 -6.35 -8.64 24.90
C ASP A 403 -6.25 -8.17 23.43
N ALA A 404 -7.37 -8.17 22.68
CA ALA A 404 -7.42 -7.57 21.35
C ALA A 404 -7.15 -6.05 21.39
N GLN A 405 -7.65 -5.36 22.42
CA GLN A 405 -7.43 -3.93 22.63
C GLN A 405 -6.01 -3.61 23.12
N ALA A 406 -5.46 -4.40 24.04
CA ALA A 406 -4.08 -4.28 24.52
C ALA A 406 -3.06 -4.43 23.38
N LEU A 407 -3.29 -5.38 22.47
CA LEU A 407 -2.52 -5.50 21.23
C LEU A 407 -2.61 -4.23 20.39
N SER A 408 -3.79 -3.61 20.25
CA SER A 408 -3.93 -2.36 19.48
C SER A 408 -3.07 -1.20 20.01
N ASP A 409 -2.92 -1.11 21.33
CA ASP A 409 -2.32 0.06 22.00
C ASP A 409 -0.84 -0.17 22.40
N GLY A 410 -0.31 -1.38 22.21
CA GLY A 410 1.06 -1.73 22.59
C GLY A 410 1.30 -1.80 24.10
N SER A 411 0.24 -1.72 24.90
CA SER A 411 0.25 -1.88 26.35
C SER A 411 0.06 -3.35 26.73
N VAL A 412 0.71 -3.80 27.80
CA VAL A 412 0.42 -5.12 28.38
C VAL A 412 -0.76 -4.97 29.34
N SER A 413 -1.90 -5.61 29.05
CA SER A 413 -3.01 -5.69 30.00
C SER A 413 -2.61 -6.53 31.22
N GLU A 414 -3.13 -6.21 32.40
CA GLU A 414 -2.97 -7.07 33.58
C GLU A 414 -3.46 -8.51 33.28
N ILE A 415 -4.52 -8.65 32.47
CA ILE A 415 -5.06 -9.92 32.00
C ILE A 415 -4.03 -10.70 31.17
N ALA A 416 -3.34 -10.02 30.25
CA ALA A 416 -2.28 -10.60 29.43
C ALA A 416 -1.08 -11.07 30.28
N GLU A 417 -0.67 -10.31 31.31
CA GLU A 417 0.41 -10.73 32.22
C GLU A 417 0.08 -12.04 32.96
N PHE A 418 -1.18 -12.23 33.36
CA PHE A 418 -1.63 -13.46 34.01
C PHE A 418 -1.67 -14.65 33.05
N VAL A 419 -2.06 -14.42 31.79
CA VAL A 419 -2.07 -15.47 30.75
C VAL A 419 -0.64 -15.90 30.41
N ASP A 420 0.29 -14.95 30.22
CA ASP A 420 1.69 -15.23 29.88
C ASP A 420 2.44 -16.03 30.95
N ARG A 421 2.05 -15.89 32.24
CA ARG A 421 2.62 -16.68 33.35
C ARG A 421 1.94 -18.03 33.56
N GLY A 422 1.02 -18.44 32.69
CA GLY A 422 0.24 -19.67 32.83
C GLY A 422 -0.76 -19.63 34.00
N ALA A 423 -1.14 -18.42 34.45
CA ALA A 423 -1.95 -18.19 35.63
C ALA A 423 -3.43 -17.87 35.32
N ALA A 424 -3.91 -18.19 34.10
CA ALA A 424 -5.30 -17.96 33.68
C ALA A 424 -6.34 -18.49 34.68
N ARG A 425 -6.09 -19.66 35.30
CA ARG A 425 -6.97 -20.21 36.35
C ARG A 425 -7.01 -19.35 37.61
N ALA A 426 -5.86 -18.81 38.03
CA ALA A 426 -5.76 -17.95 39.20
C ALA A 426 -6.43 -16.59 38.96
N MET A 427 -6.29 -16.05 37.74
CA MET A 427 -6.97 -14.84 37.30
C MET A 427 -8.49 -15.00 37.32
N VAL A 428 -9.03 -16.04 36.67
CA VAL A 428 -10.49 -16.29 36.66
C VAL A 428 -11.01 -16.52 38.07
N ARG A 429 -10.22 -17.16 38.94
CA ARG A 429 -10.57 -17.29 40.37
C ARG A 429 -10.62 -15.95 41.09
N HIS A 430 -9.63 -15.08 40.86
CA HIS A 430 -9.61 -13.74 41.42
C HIS A 430 -10.84 -12.92 40.98
N LEU A 431 -11.20 -12.99 39.69
CA LEU A 431 -12.40 -12.35 39.16
C LEU A 431 -13.67 -12.92 39.79
N PHE A 432 -13.74 -14.23 40.02
CA PHE A 432 -14.86 -14.86 40.72
C PHE A 432 -14.99 -14.36 42.18
N ASP A 433 -13.87 -14.28 42.89
CA ASP A 433 -13.83 -13.87 44.31
C ASP A 433 -14.18 -12.39 44.51
N ILE A 434 -13.84 -11.53 43.54
CA ILE A 434 -14.20 -10.10 43.52
C ILE A 434 -15.68 -9.92 43.19
N HIS A 435 -16.14 -10.47 42.06
CA HIS A 435 -17.48 -10.19 41.54
C HIS A 435 -18.58 -10.95 42.29
N LYS A 436 -18.24 -12.09 42.91
CA LYS A 436 -19.18 -13.01 43.59
C LYS A 436 -20.46 -13.20 42.77
N PRO A 437 -20.33 -13.68 41.52
CA PRO A 437 -21.43 -13.70 40.57
C PRO A 437 -22.58 -14.59 41.04
N THR A 438 -23.80 -14.16 40.74
CA THR A 438 -25.03 -14.90 41.07
C THR A 438 -25.63 -15.61 39.84
N ASN A 439 -25.12 -15.32 38.65
CA ASN A 439 -25.57 -15.78 37.33
C ASN A 439 -24.68 -16.89 36.73
N THR A 440 -24.08 -17.75 37.54
CA THR A 440 -23.19 -18.84 37.07
C THR A 440 -23.97 -20.03 36.53
N LEU A 441 -23.47 -20.66 35.46
CA LEU A 441 -24.04 -21.91 34.91
C LEU A 441 -23.68 -23.12 35.79
N ALA A 442 -22.46 -23.13 36.34
CA ALA A 442 -21.97 -24.26 37.10
C ALA A 442 -22.38 -24.18 38.59
N PRO A 443 -22.57 -25.33 39.27
CA PRO A 443 -23.09 -25.35 40.64
C PRO A 443 -22.04 -25.04 41.72
N THR A 444 -20.76 -24.93 41.35
CA THR A 444 -19.68 -24.62 42.30
C THR A 444 -18.66 -23.68 41.67
N PRO A 445 -17.99 -22.82 42.46
CA PRO A 445 -16.97 -21.89 41.96
C PRO A 445 -15.89 -22.58 41.12
N ASP A 446 -15.38 -23.73 41.57
CA ASP A 446 -14.35 -24.47 40.86
C ASP A 446 -14.81 -24.99 39.50
N LYS A 447 -16.09 -25.35 39.37
CA LYS A 447 -16.67 -25.78 38.10
C LYS A 447 -16.91 -24.59 37.17
N SER A 448 -17.33 -23.43 37.69
CA SER A 448 -17.46 -22.20 36.89
C SER A 448 -16.12 -21.74 36.33
N ILE A 449 -15.08 -21.71 37.17
CA ILE A 449 -13.71 -21.38 36.73
C ILE A 449 -13.22 -22.35 35.65
N THR A 450 -13.52 -23.65 35.82
CA THR A 450 -13.14 -24.67 34.83
C THR A 450 -13.90 -24.48 33.51
N LEU A 451 -15.19 -24.11 33.57
CA LEU A 451 -16.02 -23.84 32.41
C LEU A 451 -15.51 -22.62 31.63
N VAL A 452 -15.16 -21.52 32.30
CA VAL A 452 -14.53 -20.34 31.66
C VAL A 452 -13.27 -20.75 30.87
N LEU A 453 -12.40 -21.56 31.48
CA LEU A 453 -11.17 -22.02 30.82
C LEU A 453 -11.48 -22.92 29.61
N GLN A 454 -12.46 -23.81 29.72
CA GLN A 454 -12.89 -24.68 28.61
C GLN A 454 -13.49 -23.86 27.46
N LEU A 455 -14.27 -22.83 27.76
CA LEU A 455 -14.85 -21.94 26.76
C LEU A 455 -13.79 -21.11 26.06
N LEU A 456 -12.85 -20.53 26.80
CA LEU A 456 -11.74 -19.77 26.25
C LEU A 456 -10.85 -20.65 25.36
N GLN A 457 -10.46 -21.84 25.84
CA GLN A 457 -9.64 -22.78 25.06
C GLN A 457 -10.38 -23.32 23.84
N GLY A 458 -11.67 -23.61 23.99
CA GLY A 458 -12.52 -24.11 22.91
C GLY A 458 -12.71 -23.08 21.80
N SER A 459 -12.98 -21.82 22.14
CA SER A 459 -13.19 -20.76 21.16
C SER A 459 -11.92 -20.40 20.40
N LEU A 460 -10.77 -20.38 21.08
CA LEU A 460 -9.46 -20.23 20.43
C LEU A 460 -9.16 -21.41 19.52
N ALA A 461 -9.48 -22.64 19.95
CA ALA A 461 -9.29 -23.82 19.11
C ALA A 461 -10.20 -23.84 17.87
N MET A 462 -11.41 -23.28 17.96
CA MET A 462 -12.31 -23.09 16.80
C MET A 462 -11.82 -21.99 15.85
N ALA A 463 -11.12 -20.98 16.38
CA ALA A 463 -10.54 -19.90 15.58
C ALA A 463 -9.31 -20.33 14.75
N ILE A 464 -8.58 -21.36 15.21
CA ILE A 464 -7.40 -21.91 14.53
C ILE A 464 -7.81 -23.08 13.62
N GLY A 465 -7.51 -23.01 12.32
CA GLY A 465 -7.70 -24.11 11.37
C GLY A 465 -6.58 -25.16 11.45
N ASP A 466 -6.84 -26.39 10.99
CA ASP A 466 -5.80 -27.44 10.90
C ASP A 466 -4.70 -27.06 9.89
N ASP A 467 -5.09 -26.38 8.81
CA ASP A 467 -4.17 -25.90 7.78
C ASP A 467 -3.24 -24.79 8.29
N ASP A 468 -3.66 -24.02 9.31
CA ASP A 468 -2.83 -23.00 9.97
C ASP A 468 -1.66 -23.62 10.78
N VAL A 469 -1.74 -24.92 11.10
CA VAL A 469 -0.72 -25.67 11.83
C VAL A 469 0.20 -26.46 10.90
N ILE A 470 -0.27 -26.82 9.71
CA ILE A 470 0.44 -27.67 8.73
C ILE A 470 1.09 -26.85 7.61
N GLY A 471 0.48 -25.73 7.21
CA GLY A 471 0.96 -24.87 6.12
C GLY A 471 1.85 -23.73 6.62
N SER A 472 3.14 -23.81 6.29
CA SER A 472 4.12 -22.72 6.12
C SER A 472 4.34 -21.61 7.19
N ASP A 473 3.37 -21.19 8.00
CA ASP A 473 3.49 -20.10 9.00
C ASP A 473 3.26 -20.57 10.46
N GLY A 474 3.00 -21.87 10.68
CA GLY A 474 2.53 -22.41 11.97
C GLY A 474 3.55 -22.57 13.10
N ILE A 475 4.80 -22.11 12.97
CA ILE A 475 5.85 -22.31 13.99
C ILE A 475 5.45 -21.65 15.34
N GLU A 476 4.71 -20.54 15.31
CA GLU A 476 4.31 -19.82 16.52
C GLU A 476 3.13 -20.47 17.27
N LEU A 477 2.16 -21.07 16.58
CA LEU A 477 1.05 -21.83 17.20
C LEU A 477 1.53 -23.13 17.83
N VAL A 478 2.56 -23.73 17.23
CA VAL A 478 3.12 -24.99 17.66
C VAL A 478 4.04 -24.81 18.88
N GLY A 479 4.59 -23.61 19.07
CA GLY A 479 5.47 -23.28 20.19
C GLY A 479 6.79 -24.05 20.13
N HIS A 480 7.46 -24.18 21.27
CA HIS A 480 8.79 -24.80 21.31
C HIS A 480 8.70 -26.33 21.29
N LYS A 481 9.57 -26.97 20.50
CA LYS A 481 9.72 -28.44 20.47
C LYS A 481 10.66 -28.91 21.57
N ALA A 482 10.39 -30.07 22.16
CA ALA A 482 11.31 -30.69 23.11
C ALA A 482 12.61 -31.14 22.42
N VAL A 483 13.68 -31.29 23.20
CA VAL A 483 14.95 -31.88 22.72
C VAL A 483 14.67 -33.31 22.23
N GLY A 484 15.05 -33.62 20.98
CA GLY A 484 14.78 -34.92 20.35
C GLY A 484 13.42 -35.06 19.65
N GLN A 485 12.50 -34.09 19.77
CA GLN A 485 11.22 -34.09 19.08
C GLN A 485 11.35 -33.51 17.66
N THR A 486 10.70 -34.15 16.67
CA THR A 486 10.59 -33.61 15.31
C THR A 486 9.44 -32.61 15.21
N TRP A 487 9.51 -31.68 14.26
CA TRP A 487 8.42 -30.73 14.02
C TRP A 487 7.10 -31.42 13.65
N ALA A 488 7.15 -32.50 12.86
CA ALA A 488 5.96 -33.30 12.55
C ALA A 488 5.31 -33.90 13.81
N GLN A 489 6.11 -34.41 14.75
CA GLN A 489 5.61 -34.92 16.04
C GLN A 489 5.02 -33.82 16.90
N LYS A 490 5.62 -32.63 16.90
CA LYS A 490 5.14 -31.49 17.68
C LYS A 490 3.84 -30.90 17.08
N SER A 491 3.76 -30.70 15.77
CA SER A 491 2.54 -30.27 15.09
C SER A 491 1.41 -31.27 15.25
N ALA A 492 1.70 -32.58 15.18
CA ALA A 492 0.70 -33.62 15.45
C ALA A 492 0.15 -33.57 16.88
N ALA A 493 1.01 -33.31 17.88
CA ALA A 493 0.56 -33.14 19.27
C ALA A 493 -0.34 -31.91 19.44
N VAL A 494 0.04 -30.78 18.84
CA VAL A 494 -0.75 -29.54 18.89
C VAL A 494 -2.09 -29.69 18.18
N LEU A 495 -2.12 -30.34 17.02
CA LEU A 495 -3.37 -30.69 16.33
C LEU A 495 -4.26 -31.61 17.16
N GLN A 496 -3.67 -32.57 17.88
CA GLN A 496 -4.42 -33.47 18.76
C GLN A 496 -5.07 -32.69 19.92
N ASP A 497 -4.34 -31.74 20.52
CA ASP A 497 -4.86 -30.89 21.59
C ASP A 497 -5.95 -29.94 21.06
N LEU A 498 -5.73 -29.27 19.93
CA LEU A 498 -6.73 -28.42 19.29
C LEU A 498 -8.02 -29.20 18.98
N ARG A 499 -7.92 -30.39 18.39
CA ARG A 499 -9.08 -31.25 18.12
C ARG A 499 -9.78 -31.73 19.39
N LYS A 500 -9.05 -31.91 20.50
CA LYS A 500 -9.66 -32.21 21.81
C LYS A 500 -10.45 -31.01 22.32
N HIS A 501 -9.90 -29.80 22.24
CA HIS A 501 -10.58 -28.57 22.65
C HIS A 501 -11.80 -28.26 21.77
N ARG A 502 -11.72 -28.45 20.44
CA ARG A 502 -12.87 -28.30 19.53
C ARG A 502 -13.99 -29.29 19.84
N ARG A 503 -13.67 -30.56 20.14
CA ARG A 503 -14.68 -31.54 20.58
C ARG A 503 -15.35 -31.10 21.89
N GLY A 504 -14.55 -30.65 22.86
CA GLY A 504 -15.08 -30.10 24.12
C GLY A 504 -15.97 -28.87 23.89
N TRP A 505 -15.61 -27.99 22.95
CA TRP A 505 -16.44 -26.86 22.54
C TRP A 505 -17.79 -27.33 21.98
N THR A 506 -17.79 -28.22 20.98
CA THR A 506 -19.02 -28.78 20.39
C THR A 506 -19.91 -29.46 21.44
N GLU A 507 -19.32 -30.23 22.36
CA GLU A 507 -20.06 -30.85 23.46
C GLU A 507 -20.72 -29.80 24.39
N LEU A 508 -20.01 -28.70 24.68
CA LEU A 508 -20.50 -27.63 25.54
C LEU A 508 -21.58 -26.76 24.87
N THR A 509 -21.44 -26.45 23.57
CA THR A 509 -22.27 -25.46 22.87
C THR A 509 -23.38 -26.06 22.00
N GLU A 510 -23.25 -27.33 21.57
CA GLU A 510 -24.16 -27.94 20.59
C GLU A 510 -24.89 -29.20 21.10
N MET A 511 -24.26 -29.98 22.00
CA MET A 511 -24.87 -31.22 22.53
C MET A 511 -25.78 -31.04 23.76
N ASN A 512 -25.84 -29.84 24.35
CA ASN A 512 -26.81 -29.49 25.40
C ASN A 512 -28.13 -28.90 24.84
N ARG A 513 -28.49 -29.24 23.58
CA ARG A 513 -29.80 -28.92 22.99
C ARG A 513 -30.90 -29.84 23.52
#